data_AF-A0A0A0CWL1-F1
#
_entry.id   AF-A0A0A0CWL1-F1
#
_cell.length_a   1.000
_cell.length_b   1.000
_cell.length_c   1.000
_cell.angle_alpha   90.00
_cell.angle_beta   90.00
_cell.angle_gamma   90.00
#
_symmetry.space_group_name_H-M   'P 1'
#
loop_
_entity.id
_entity.type
_entity.pdbx_description
1 polymer ?
#
loop_
_entity_poly.entity_id
_entity_poly.type
_entity_poly.pdbx_seq_one_letter_code
_entity_poly.pdbx_strand_id
1 'polypeptide(L)'
;IWRPAAVESHLPERCVAPRPPLAPDQAKPWPAGWVRPLRLLRRPEPIKVIAQVPDDPPTSFQWAGETHRVRRADGPERIAYEWWRQARPQDRAEPDMIRDYYRVEDESGRRFWVYRAGPYLPDRPPRWFLHGMFD
;
A
#
# COMPACT_ATOMS: atom_id res chain seq x y z
N ILE A 1 -24.00 10.63 10.19
CA ILE A 1 -22.69 11.31 10.13
C ILE A 1 -21.69 10.45 10.90
N TRP A 2 -20.45 10.30 10.43
CA TRP A 2 -19.40 9.48 11.08
C TRP A 2 -18.05 10.22 10.99
N ARG A 3 -17.08 9.86 11.84
CA ARG A 3 -15.69 10.34 11.79
C ARG A 3 -14.69 9.18 11.67
N PRO A 4 -13.57 9.33 10.96
CA PRO A 4 -12.52 8.31 10.94
C PRO A 4 -11.82 8.23 12.30
N ALA A 5 -11.44 7.01 12.70
CA ALA A 5 -10.61 6.77 13.87
C ALA A 5 -9.54 5.73 13.56
N ALA A 6 -8.34 5.93 14.11
CA ALA A 6 -7.26 4.97 14.00
C ALA A 6 -7.62 3.65 14.70
N VAL A 7 -7.22 2.54 14.09
CA VAL A 7 -7.40 1.18 14.61
C VAL A 7 -6.04 0.50 14.63
N GLU A 8 -5.79 -0.24 15.70
CA GLU A 8 -4.56 -1.04 15.87
C GLU A 8 -4.54 -2.19 14.86
N SER A 9 -3.94 -1.89 13.70
CA SER A 9 -3.68 -2.80 12.61
C SER A 9 -2.54 -2.26 11.76
N HIS A 10 -1.60 -3.12 11.40
CA HIS A 10 -0.55 -2.75 10.44
C HIS A 10 -1.04 -2.75 8.99
N LEU A 11 -2.19 -3.40 8.71
CA LEU A 11 -2.75 -3.47 7.36
C LEU A 11 -3.41 -2.13 6.99
N PRO A 12 -3.05 -1.53 5.84
CA PRO A 12 -3.57 -0.22 5.45
C PRO A 12 -5.10 -0.17 5.34
N GLU A 13 -5.73 -1.28 4.95
CA GLU A 13 -7.18 -1.40 4.78
C GLU A 13 -7.93 -1.52 6.11
N ARG A 14 -7.21 -1.76 7.21
CA ARG A 14 -7.78 -2.02 8.55
C ARG A 14 -7.32 -1.00 9.59
N CYS A 15 -6.41 -0.10 9.26
CA CYS A 15 -5.87 0.89 10.19
C CYS A 15 -6.84 2.06 10.46
N VAL A 16 -7.97 2.14 9.76
CA VAL A 16 -9.01 3.16 9.95
C VAL A 16 -10.39 2.50 10.01
N ALA A 17 -11.25 2.95 10.92
CA ALA A 17 -12.65 2.55 10.99
C ALA A 17 -13.58 3.75 11.23
N PRO A 18 -14.84 3.68 10.76
CA PRO A 18 -15.83 4.70 11.09
C PRO A 18 -16.23 4.64 12.57
N ARG A 19 -16.33 5.81 13.20
CA ARG A 19 -16.85 5.99 14.57
C ARG A 19 -18.00 7.01 14.59
N PRO A 20 -18.92 6.91 15.57
CA PRO A 20 -19.91 7.95 15.81
C PRO A 20 -19.24 9.33 16.03
N PRO A 21 -19.84 10.45 15.59
CA PRO A 21 -19.22 11.78 15.69
C PRO A 21 -18.88 12.18 17.13
N LEU A 22 -19.71 11.76 18.09
CA LEU A 22 -19.59 12.09 19.51
C LEU A 22 -18.91 10.99 20.34
N ALA A 23 -18.39 9.93 19.70
CA ALA A 23 -17.65 8.91 20.43
C ALA A 23 -16.39 9.53 21.08
N PRO A 24 -16.05 9.18 22.32
CA PRO A 24 -14.86 9.70 22.99
C PRO A 24 -13.61 9.39 22.19
N ASP A 25 -12.65 10.32 22.19
CA ASP A 25 -11.41 10.15 21.46
C ASP A 25 -10.50 9.15 22.19
N GLN A 26 -10.22 8.03 21.53
CA GLN A 26 -9.30 7.00 22.01
C GLN A 26 -8.07 6.94 21.12
N ALA A 27 -7.65 8.10 20.59
CA ALA A 27 -6.53 8.20 19.68
C ALA A 27 -5.25 7.72 20.38
N LYS A 28 -4.81 6.50 20.07
CA LYS A 28 -3.44 6.08 20.34
C LYS A 28 -2.54 6.77 19.30
N PRO A 29 -1.36 7.30 19.68
CA PRO A 29 -0.42 7.86 18.72
C PRO A 29 -0.03 6.78 17.71
N TRP A 30 -0.07 7.12 16.42
CA TRP A 30 0.43 6.25 15.37
C TRP A 30 1.96 6.13 15.50
N PRO A 31 2.57 4.95 15.28
CA PRO A 31 4.03 4.84 15.30
C PRO A 31 4.66 5.84 14.34
N ALA A 32 5.60 6.64 14.83
CA ALA A 32 6.38 7.56 14.02
C ALA A 32 7.26 6.77 13.03
N GLY A 33 7.30 7.19 11.76
CA GLY A 33 8.30 6.69 10.80
C GLY A 33 7.77 6.35 9.41
N TRP A 34 6.51 5.93 9.27
CA TRP A 34 5.95 5.52 7.98
C TRP A 34 4.80 6.42 7.54
N VAL A 35 5.08 7.32 6.58
CA VAL A 35 4.07 8.19 5.97
C VAL A 35 3.29 7.37 4.95
N ARG A 36 2.02 7.10 5.26
CA ARG A 36 1.06 6.43 4.38
C ARG A 36 0.10 7.45 3.74
N PRO A 37 -0.44 7.20 2.54
CA PRO A 37 -1.47 8.04 1.93
C PRO A 37 -2.70 8.20 2.84
N LEU A 38 -3.28 9.40 2.87
CA LEU A 38 -4.56 9.62 3.56
C LEU A 38 -5.74 8.96 2.83
N ARG A 39 -5.61 8.78 1.51
CA ARG A 39 -6.63 8.17 0.66
C ARG A 39 -6.03 6.97 -0.06
N LEU A 40 -6.61 5.81 0.21
CA LEU A 40 -6.33 4.58 -0.52
C LEU A 40 -7.36 4.40 -1.63
N LEU A 41 -6.94 3.77 -2.72
CA LEU A 41 -7.88 3.21 -3.69
C LEU A 41 -8.75 2.17 -3.00
N ARG A 42 -10.04 2.13 -3.35
CA ARG A 42 -10.98 1.13 -2.80
C ARG A 42 -10.50 -0.31 -3.02
N ARG A 43 -9.78 -0.54 -4.12
CA ARG A 43 -9.06 -1.77 -4.42
C ARG A 43 -7.71 -1.36 -5.02
N PRO A 44 -6.60 -1.98 -4.59
CA PRO A 44 -5.34 -1.81 -5.28
C PRO A 44 -5.48 -2.13 -6.77
N GLU A 45 -4.90 -1.30 -7.62
CA GLU A 45 -4.93 -1.47 -9.07
C GLU A 45 -3.63 -2.11 -9.57
N PRO A 46 -3.67 -3.16 -10.40
CA PRO A 46 -2.46 -3.77 -10.93
C PRO A 46 -1.74 -2.78 -11.85
N ILE A 47 -0.41 -2.71 -11.69
CA ILE A 47 0.47 -1.88 -12.53
C ILE A 47 1.54 -2.74 -13.18
N LYS A 48 1.98 -2.34 -14.39
CA LYS A 48 3.16 -2.93 -15.01
C LYS A 48 4.37 -2.13 -14.57
N VAL A 49 5.41 -2.79 -14.09
CA VAL A 49 6.63 -2.11 -13.62
C VAL A 49 7.84 -2.55 -14.43
N ILE A 50 8.82 -1.65 -14.49
CA ILE A 50 10.20 -1.97 -14.83
C ILE A 50 11.01 -1.72 -13.56
N ALA A 51 11.76 -2.73 -13.10
CA ALA A 51 12.66 -2.64 -11.95
C ALA A 51 14.02 -3.21 -12.36
N GLN A 52 15.11 -2.67 -11.81
CA GLN A 52 16.47 -3.16 -12.13
C GLN A 52 16.73 -4.52 -11.50
N VAL A 53 16.26 -4.70 -10.27
CA VAL A 53 16.39 -5.93 -9.50
C VAL A 53 15.02 -6.27 -8.91
N PRO A 54 14.70 -7.55 -8.69
CA PRO A 54 13.39 -7.94 -8.18
C PRO A 54 13.00 -7.31 -6.83
N ASP A 55 13.97 -6.95 -5.96
CA ASP A 55 13.77 -6.32 -4.63
C ASP A 55 13.72 -4.79 -4.66
N ASP A 56 14.09 -4.19 -5.79
CA ASP A 56 14.23 -2.76 -5.89
C ASP A 56 12.88 -2.06 -6.14
N PRO A 57 12.74 -0.80 -5.72
CA PRO A 57 11.65 0.04 -6.20
C PRO A 57 11.63 0.10 -7.74
N PRO A 58 10.45 0.31 -8.34
CA PRO A 58 10.34 0.41 -9.79
C PRO A 58 11.09 1.65 -10.29
N THR A 59 11.78 1.52 -11.42
CA THR A 59 12.35 2.66 -12.16
C THR A 59 11.30 3.35 -13.03
N SER A 60 10.28 2.60 -13.46
CA SER A 60 9.08 3.16 -14.07
C SER A 60 7.90 2.21 -13.92
N PHE A 61 6.69 2.73 -14.05
CA PHE A 61 5.48 1.92 -14.08
C PHE A 61 4.43 2.50 -15.03
N GLN A 62 3.53 1.65 -15.52
CA GLN A 62 2.39 2.04 -16.33
C GLN A 62 1.11 1.98 -15.50
N TRP A 63 0.36 3.08 -15.48
CA TRP A 63 -0.91 3.21 -14.81
C TRP A 63 -1.81 4.20 -15.55
N ALA A 64 -3.12 3.95 -15.60
CA ALA A 64 -4.09 4.79 -16.31
C ALA A 64 -3.72 5.14 -17.77
N GLY A 65 -2.95 4.28 -18.46
CA GLY A 65 -2.49 4.51 -19.83
C GLY A 65 -1.24 5.38 -19.95
N GLU A 66 -0.72 5.92 -18.85
CA GLU A 66 0.48 6.73 -18.79
C GLU A 66 1.68 5.93 -18.28
N THR A 67 2.89 6.30 -18.73
CA THR A 67 4.14 5.81 -18.15
C THR A 67 4.69 6.83 -17.17
N HIS A 68 4.86 6.40 -15.93
CA HIS A 68 5.44 7.19 -14.84
C HIS A 68 6.89 6.76 -14.64
N ARG A 69 7.84 7.65 -14.98
CA ARG A 69 9.26 7.44 -14.67
C ARG A 69 9.53 7.87 -13.25
N VAL A 70 10.12 6.98 -12.45
CA VAL A 70 10.37 7.21 -11.03
C VAL A 70 11.66 8.01 -10.88
N ARG A 71 11.55 9.18 -10.24
CA ARG A 71 12.68 10.06 -9.90
C ARG A 71 13.20 9.79 -8.49
N ARG A 72 12.32 9.44 -7.55
CA ARG A 72 12.67 9.12 -6.16
C ARG A 72 11.84 7.95 -5.66
N ALA A 73 12.43 7.13 -4.79
CA ALA A 73 11.74 6.04 -4.14
C ALA A 73 12.22 5.87 -2.69
N ASP A 74 11.29 5.62 -1.78
CA ASP A 74 11.55 5.27 -0.37
C ASP A 74 10.87 3.94 -0.04
N GLY A 75 11.52 3.09 0.76
CA GLY A 75 10.98 1.80 1.18
C GLY A 75 12.03 0.67 1.15
N PRO A 76 11.61 -0.61 1.27
CA PRO A 76 10.22 -1.03 1.43
C PRO A 76 9.70 -0.88 2.87
N GLU A 77 8.45 -0.42 3.02
CA GLU A 77 7.65 -0.72 4.21
C GLU A 77 7.09 -2.14 4.06
N ARG A 78 7.65 -3.09 4.82
CA ARG A 78 7.26 -4.50 4.77
C ARG A 78 6.08 -4.78 5.69
N ILE A 79 4.93 -5.12 5.11
CA ILE A 79 3.68 -5.38 5.85
C ILE A 79 3.28 -6.84 5.63
N ALA A 80 3.31 -7.64 6.70
CA ALA A 80 2.79 -8.99 6.69
C ALA A 80 1.26 -9.00 6.80
N TYR A 81 0.63 -10.08 6.35
CA TYR A 81 -0.80 -10.30 6.59
C TYR A 81 -1.05 -10.59 8.08
N GLU A 82 -2.18 -10.13 8.62
CA GLU A 82 -2.62 -10.44 10.00
C GLU A 82 -3.17 -11.87 10.08
N TRP A 83 -2.32 -12.89 9.94
CA TRP A 83 -2.71 -14.30 9.86
C TRP A 83 -3.50 -14.80 11.09
N TRP A 84 -3.38 -14.13 12.24
CA TRP A 84 -4.13 -14.41 13.47
C TRP A 84 -5.58 -13.90 13.44
N ARG A 85 -5.99 -13.15 12.41
CA ARG A 85 -7.36 -12.64 12.23
C ARG A 85 -8.06 -13.36 11.09
N GLN A 86 -9.36 -13.62 11.26
CA GLN A 86 -10.19 -14.20 10.21
C GLN A 86 -10.19 -13.30 8.97
N ALA A 87 -9.92 -13.91 7.80
CA ALA A 87 -9.94 -13.22 6.52
C ALA A 87 -11.37 -12.75 6.19
N ARG A 88 -11.52 -11.50 5.75
CA ARG A 88 -12.77 -10.96 5.22
C ARG A 88 -12.92 -11.38 3.76
N PRO A 89 -14.14 -11.49 3.22
CA PRO A 89 -14.37 -11.76 1.80
C PRO A 89 -13.72 -10.72 0.86
N GLN A 90 -13.45 -9.52 1.37
CA GLN A 90 -12.83 -8.40 0.67
C GLN A 90 -11.30 -8.49 0.66
N ASP A 91 -10.71 -9.27 1.57
CA ASP A 91 -9.28 -9.51 1.71
C ASP A 91 -8.79 -10.49 0.62
N ARG A 92 -9.40 -10.43 -0.58
CA ARG A 92 -9.31 -11.38 -1.71
C ARG A 92 -8.02 -12.16 -1.63
N ALA A 93 -8.19 -13.48 -1.52
CA ALA A 93 -7.17 -14.51 -1.46
C ALA A 93 -6.00 -14.20 -2.41
N GLU A 94 -5.03 -13.47 -1.91
CA GLU A 94 -3.68 -13.54 -2.39
C GLU A 94 -2.90 -14.05 -1.19
N PRO A 95 -2.38 -15.29 -1.22
CA PRO A 95 -1.53 -15.86 -0.19
C PRO A 95 -0.16 -15.15 -0.15
N ASP A 96 -0.13 -13.87 -0.48
CA ASP A 96 1.05 -13.02 -0.46
C ASP A 96 1.18 -12.55 0.98
N MET A 97 1.77 -13.44 1.80
CA MET A 97 1.94 -13.28 3.24
C MET A 97 2.66 -11.98 3.62
N ILE A 98 3.33 -11.33 2.66
CA ILE A 98 4.13 -10.13 2.81
C ILE A 98 3.91 -9.21 1.60
N ARG A 99 3.68 -7.93 1.86
CA ARG A 99 3.65 -6.84 0.87
C ARG A 99 4.78 -5.87 1.14
N ASP A 100 5.54 -5.55 0.10
CA ASP A 100 6.61 -4.56 0.16
C ASP A 100 6.14 -3.26 -0.48
N TYR A 101 5.86 -2.26 0.36
CA TYR A 101 5.37 -0.96 -0.08
C TYR A 101 6.49 0.03 -0.33
N TYR A 102 6.41 0.74 -1.45
CA TYR A 102 7.32 1.81 -1.82
C TYR A 102 6.53 3.09 -2.03
N ARG A 103 7.08 4.20 -1.53
CA ARG A 103 6.64 5.54 -1.91
C ARG A 103 7.50 5.98 -3.08
N VAL A 104 6.87 6.25 -4.21
CA VAL A 104 7.58 6.66 -5.43
C VAL A 104 7.11 8.03 -5.88
N GLU A 105 8.04 8.89 -6.28
CA GLU A 105 7.78 10.19 -6.89
C GLU A 105 8.17 10.10 -8.37
N ASP A 106 7.25 10.45 -9.27
CA ASP A 106 7.54 10.49 -10.70
C ASP A 106 8.23 11.80 -11.12
N GLU A 107 8.70 11.88 -12.36
CA GLU A 107 9.35 13.08 -12.92
C GLU A 107 8.45 14.33 -12.93
N SER A 108 7.12 14.16 -12.84
CA SER A 108 6.15 15.26 -12.74
C SER A 108 5.83 15.68 -11.30
N GLY A 109 6.46 15.03 -10.30
CA GLY A 109 6.25 15.30 -8.88
C GLY A 109 5.03 14.59 -8.28
N ARG A 110 4.33 13.73 -9.04
CA ARG A 110 3.22 12.93 -8.51
C ARG A 110 3.78 11.83 -7.61
N ARG A 111 3.17 11.64 -6.45
CA ARG A 111 3.63 10.69 -5.42
C ARG A 111 2.63 9.55 -5.27
N PHE A 112 3.14 8.33 -5.41
CA PHE A 112 2.35 7.11 -5.41
C PHE A 112 2.81 6.18 -4.30
N TRP A 113 1.89 5.38 -3.81
CA TRP A 113 2.15 4.29 -2.88
C TRP A 113 1.85 2.98 -3.58
N VAL A 114 2.92 2.33 -4.02
CA VAL A 114 2.87 1.08 -4.78
C VAL A 114 3.36 -0.04 -3.90
N TYR A 115 2.88 -1.26 -4.13
CA TYR A 115 3.43 -2.42 -3.46
C TYR A 115 3.65 -3.56 -4.41
N ARG A 116 4.57 -4.39 -3.97
CA ARG A 116 4.89 -5.67 -4.56
C ARG A 116 4.32 -6.78 -3.70
N ALA A 117 3.71 -7.76 -4.34
CA ALA A 117 3.13 -8.92 -3.67
C ALA A 117 3.49 -10.21 -4.43
N GLY A 118 3.75 -11.26 -3.65
CA GLY A 118 4.07 -12.59 -4.16
C GLY A 118 5.46 -13.06 -3.76
N PRO A 119 5.65 -14.39 -3.63
CA PRO A 119 6.95 -14.97 -3.34
C PRO A 119 7.91 -14.78 -4.51
N TYR A 120 9.20 -14.77 -4.19
CA TYR A 120 10.26 -14.92 -5.18
C TYR A 120 10.30 -16.32 -5.74
N LEU A 121 9.69 -16.50 -6.90
CA LEU A 121 9.79 -17.75 -7.65
C LEU A 121 10.35 -17.45 -9.03
N PRO A 122 11.37 -18.20 -9.50
CA PRO A 122 11.93 -18.03 -10.85
C PRO A 122 10.85 -18.04 -11.94
N ASP A 123 9.79 -18.81 -11.73
CA ASP A 123 8.72 -19.05 -12.71
C ASP A 123 7.48 -18.16 -12.48
N ARG A 124 7.47 -17.35 -11.41
CA ARG A 124 6.38 -16.40 -11.13
C ARG A 124 6.96 -15.04 -10.73
N PRO A 125 6.98 -14.07 -11.67
CA PRO A 125 7.41 -12.73 -11.34
C PRO A 125 6.49 -12.12 -10.27
N PRO A 126 7.03 -11.25 -9.40
CA PRO A 126 6.22 -10.57 -8.41
C PRO A 126 5.19 -9.66 -9.08
N ARG A 127 4.00 -9.56 -8.46
CA ARG A 127 2.94 -8.68 -8.95
C ARG A 127 3.06 -7.32 -8.27
N TRP A 128 2.70 -6.29 -9.02
CA TRP A 128 2.78 -4.92 -8.55
C TRP A 128 1.42 -4.24 -8.62
N PHE A 129 1.16 -3.42 -7.61
CA PHE A 129 -0.11 -2.73 -7.46
C PHE A 129 0.11 -1.30 -7.00
N LEU A 130 -0.75 -0.39 -7.45
CA LEU A 130 -0.90 0.95 -6.91
C LEU A 130 -2.03 0.91 -5.86
N HIS A 131 -1.74 1.38 -4.65
CA HIS A 131 -2.70 1.35 -3.54
C HIS A 131 -3.17 2.74 -3.11
N GLY A 132 -2.36 3.78 -3.30
CA GLY A 132 -2.76 5.14 -2.94
C GLY A 132 -1.85 6.20 -3.52
N MET A 133 -2.21 7.47 -3.28
CA MET A 133 -1.52 8.65 -3.79
C MET A 133 -1.43 9.71 -2.67
N PHE A 134 -0.36 10.51 -2.65
CA PHE A 134 -0.07 11.48 -1.57
C PHE A 134 -0.49 12.92 -1.89
N ASP A 135 -1.59 13.08 -2.65
CA ASP A 135 -2.21 14.35 -3.03
C ASP A 135 -2.40 15.32 -1.85
#